data_AF-A0A1R4H5C9-F1
#
_entry.id   AF-A0A1R4H5C9-F1
#
_cell.length_a   1.000
_cell.length_b   1.000
_cell.length_c   1.000
_cell.angle_alpha   90.00
_cell.angle_beta   90.00
_cell.angle_gamma   90.00
#
_symmetry.space_group_name_H-M   'P 1'
#
loop_
_entity.id
_entity.type
_entity.pdbx_description
1 polymer ?
#
loop_
_entity_poly.entity_id
_entity_poly.type
_entity_poly.pdbx_seq_one_letter_code
_entity_poly.pdbx_strand_id
1 'polypeptide(L)'
;MEASAFQSTAIVDEARLTWGDKLTALTLATDSSKLAGFLSGQAVLLQITLPADKHLSTANDVIYVEVSGHRDKASKARLISETPQTDSVLPGQSYFFQGQGRFIKPGMRVVAWIPEKKQLVSGVMIPKSAVVWLLDQLFVYVKTDKNTFSRHLVSDYTVTSEGYFAATGFDAGEEVVTAGAQMLLSEEQRRQIPDEDD
;
A
#
# COMPACT_ATOMS: atom_id res chain seq x y z
N MET A 1 -15.24 -26.68 -45.27
CA MET A 1 -15.90 -25.82 -44.26
C MET A 1 -15.43 -26.16 -42.85
N GLU A 2 -15.33 -27.44 -42.48
CA GLU A 2 -14.87 -27.88 -41.14
C GLU A 2 -13.45 -27.43 -40.76
N ALA A 3 -12.49 -27.43 -41.71
CA ALA A 3 -11.11 -27.01 -41.42
C ALA A 3 -10.98 -25.54 -41.00
N SER A 4 -11.81 -24.65 -41.55
CA SER A 4 -11.78 -23.21 -41.21
C SER A 4 -12.42 -22.91 -39.85
N ALA A 5 -13.46 -23.65 -39.49
CA ALA A 5 -14.05 -23.58 -38.15
C ALA A 5 -13.08 -24.09 -37.08
N PHE A 6 -12.41 -25.22 -37.35
CA PHE A 6 -11.40 -25.78 -36.44
C PHE A 6 -10.21 -24.84 -36.23
N GLN A 7 -9.70 -24.22 -37.30
CA GLN A 7 -8.64 -23.21 -37.20
C GLN A 7 -9.07 -21.99 -36.39
N SER A 8 -10.31 -21.53 -36.54
CA SER A 8 -10.82 -20.36 -35.80
C SER A 8 -10.93 -20.65 -34.30
N THR A 9 -11.42 -21.83 -33.93
CA THR A 9 -11.52 -22.24 -32.52
C THR A 9 -10.14 -22.37 -31.88
N ALA A 10 -9.17 -22.98 -32.57
CA ALA A 10 -7.81 -23.14 -32.06
C ALA A 10 -7.15 -21.79 -31.73
N ILE A 11 -7.32 -20.76 -32.58
CA ILE A 11 -6.80 -19.40 -32.35
C ILE A 11 -7.45 -18.76 -31.11
N VAL A 12 -8.75 -18.95 -30.92
CA VAL A 12 -9.47 -18.41 -29.77
C VAL A 12 -9.01 -19.08 -28.48
N ASP A 13 -8.84 -20.40 -28.49
CA ASP A 13 -8.38 -21.15 -27.32
C ASP A 13 -6.93 -20.76 -26.94
N GLU A 14 -6.05 -20.61 -27.93
CA GLU A 14 -4.69 -20.10 -27.71
C GLU A 14 -4.72 -18.69 -27.11
N ALA A 15 -5.53 -17.78 -27.66
CA ALA A 15 -5.69 -16.43 -27.13
C ALA A 15 -6.16 -16.43 -25.67
N ARG A 16 -7.10 -17.31 -25.29
CA ARG A 16 -7.54 -17.46 -23.89
C ARG A 16 -6.42 -17.96 -22.98
N LEU A 17 -5.63 -18.93 -23.43
CA LEU A 17 -4.52 -19.46 -22.64
C LEU A 17 -3.42 -18.42 -22.40
N THR A 18 -3.16 -17.55 -23.37
CA THR A 18 -2.09 -16.53 -23.27
C THR A 18 -2.57 -15.24 -22.63
N TRP A 19 -3.75 -14.73 -22.98
CA TRP A 19 -4.23 -13.40 -22.59
C TRP A 19 -5.41 -13.42 -21.62
N GLY A 20 -6.06 -14.56 -21.44
CA GLY A 20 -7.21 -14.73 -20.56
C GLY A 20 -8.51 -14.26 -21.21
N ASP A 21 -9.63 -14.58 -20.56
CA ASP A 21 -10.96 -14.39 -21.13
C ASP A 21 -11.29 -12.94 -21.48
N LYS A 22 -10.89 -11.98 -20.64
CA LYS A 22 -11.23 -10.56 -20.84
C LYS A 22 -10.59 -9.97 -22.10
N LEU A 23 -9.30 -10.24 -22.33
CA LEU A 23 -8.61 -9.74 -23.52
C LEU A 23 -9.05 -10.50 -24.77
N THR A 24 -9.29 -11.81 -24.70
CA THR A 24 -9.84 -12.56 -25.83
C THR A 24 -11.26 -12.12 -26.19
N ALA A 25 -12.11 -11.85 -25.21
CA ALA A 25 -13.43 -11.28 -25.46
C ALA A 25 -13.34 -9.87 -26.08
N LEU A 26 -12.35 -9.07 -25.66
CA LEU A 26 -12.11 -7.74 -26.23
C LEU A 26 -11.75 -7.79 -27.72
N THR A 27 -10.95 -8.79 -28.14
CA THR A 27 -10.53 -8.93 -29.55
C THR A 27 -11.63 -9.50 -30.44
N LEU A 28 -12.51 -10.32 -29.89
CA LEU A 28 -13.64 -10.93 -30.60
C LEU A 28 -14.92 -10.08 -30.58
N ALA A 29 -14.94 -8.99 -29.82
CA ALA A 29 -16.10 -8.12 -29.70
C ALA A 29 -16.46 -7.51 -31.07
N THR A 30 -17.77 -7.48 -31.38
CA THR A 30 -18.29 -6.85 -32.60
C THR A 30 -18.03 -5.34 -32.62
N ASP A 31 -18.01 -4.70 -31.44
CA ASP A 31 -17.57 -3.32 -31.26
C ASP A 31 -16.05 -3.27 -31.07
N SER A 32 -15.34 -3.08 -32.19
CA SER A 32 -13.89 -3.03 -32.23
C SER A 32 -13.29 -1.69 -31.80
N SER A 33 -14.08 -0.72 -31.33
CA SER A 33 -13.59 0.62 -30.97
C SER A 33 -12.48 0.58 -29.91
N LYS A 34 -12.61 -0.29 -28.91
CA LYS A 34 -11.58 -0.49 -27.88
C LYS A 34 -10.31 -1.10 -28.46
N LEU A 35 -10.43 -2.12 -29.30
CA LEU A 35 -9.31 -2.76 -29.99
C LEU A 35 -8.61 -1.77 -30.93
N ALA A 36 -9.37 -0.97 -31.68
CA ALA A 36 -8.88 0.06 -32.59
C ALA A 36 -8.00 1.08 -31.85
N GLY A 37 -8.30 1.40 -30.59
CA GLY A 37 -7.45 2.22 -29.74
C GLY A 37 -6.05 1.63 -29.55
N PHE A 38 -5.94 0.32 -29.33
CA PHE A 38 -4.64 -0.37 -29.22
C PHE A 38 -3.94 -0.47 -30.59
N LEU A 39 -4.67 -0.83 -31.65
CA LEU A 39 -4.11 -0.96 -33.01
C LEU A 39 -3.61 0.37 -33.57
N SER A 40 -4.27 1.48 -33.25
CA SER A 40 -3.86 2.83 -33.64
C SER A 40 -2.78 3.43 -32.74
N GLY A 41 -2.43 2.76 -31.64
CA GLY A 41 -1.46 3.25 -30.65
C GLY A 41 -1.97 4.40 -29.77
N GLN A 42 -3.29 4.64 -29.74
CA GLN A 42 -3.92 5.56 -28.77
C GLN A 42 -3.91 4.96 -27.36
N ALA A 43 -4.07 3.64 -27.26
CA ALA A 43 -3.93 2.86 -26.04
C ALA A 43 -2.71 1.93 -26.15
N VAL A 44 -2.15 1.55 -25.01
CA VAL A 44 -1.08 0.56 -24.93
C VAL A 44 -1.44 -0.48 -23.89
N LEU A 45 -1.16 -1.76 -24.21
CA LEU A 45 -1.30 -2.86 -23.27
C LEU A 45 -0.02 -2.95 -22.44
N LEU A 46 -0.17 -2.92 -21.13
CA LEU A 46 0.92 -3.00 -20.16
C LEU A 46 0.77 -4.29 -19.37
N GLN A 47 1.86 -5.05 -19.25
CA GLN A 47 1.96 -6.15 -18.30
C GLN A 47 2.79 -5.66 -17.11
N ILE A 48 2.18 -5.65 -15.92
CA ILE A 48 2.82 -5.20 -14.69
C ILE A 48 2.91 -6.37 -13.72
N THR A 49 4.14 -6.71 -13.33
CA THR A 49 4.44 -7.79 -12.39
C THR A 49 4.73 -7.20 -11.02
N LEU A 50 3.96 -7.61 -10.00
CA LEU A 50 4.20 -7.24 -8.62
C LEU A 50 5.17 -8.23 -7.96
N PRO A 51 5.97 -7.81 -6.97
CA PRO A 51 6.75 -8.72 -6.14
C PRO A 51 5.87 -9.82 -5.50
N ALA A 52 6.45 -10.98 -5.22
CA ALA A 52 5.72 -12.16 -4.74
C ALA A 52 4.99 -11.98 -3.39
N ASP A 53 5.38 -11.01 -2.57
CA ASP A 53 4.74 -10.65 -1.30
C ASP A 53 3.62 -9.61 -1.44
N LYS A 54 3.35 -9.15 -2.67
CA LYS A 54 2.39 -8.09 -2.98
C LYS A 54 1.31 -8.58 -3.94
N HIS A 55 0.09 -8.17 -3.65
CA HIS A 55 -1.06 -8.40 -4.53
C HIS A 55 -1.80 -7.10 -4.78
N LEU A 56 -2.43 -6.98 -5.95
CA LEU A 56 -3.26 -5.84 -6.24
C LEU A 56 -4.56 -5.93 -5.43
N SER A 57 -4.86 -4.90 -4.64
CA SER A 57 -6.15 -4.83 -3.94
C SER A 57 -7.29 -4.74 -4.95
N THR A 58 -8.38 -5.47 -4.73
CA THR A 58 -9.60 -5.48 -5.56
C THR A 58 -10.26 -4.09 -5.72
N ALA A 59 -9.89 -3.12 -4.88
CA ALA A 59 -10.37 -1.74 -4.96
C ALA A 59 -9.51 -0.80 -5.83
N ASN A 60 -8.34 -1.26 -6.30
CA ASN A 60 -7.40 -0.44 -7.06
C ASN A 60 -7.42 -0.85 -8.55
N ASP A 61 -8.37 -0.31 -9.29
CA ASP A 61 -8.44 -0.48 -10.74
C ASP A 61 -7.57 0.54 -11.50
N VAL A 62 -6.94 1.50 -10.82
CA VAL A 62 -6.09 2.53 -11.43
C VAL A 62 -4.70 2.56 -10.78
N ILE A 63 -3.68 2.50 -11.63
CA ILE A 63 -2.27 2.74 -11.28
C ILE A 63 -1.73 3.92 -12.08
N TYR A 64 -0.52 4.36 -11.74
CA TYR A 64 0.18 5.42 -12.48
C TYR A 64 1.46 4.84 -13.09
N VAL A 65 1.74 5.18 -14.35
CA VAL A 65 2.86 4.64 -15.11
C VAL A 65 3.60 5.74 -15.87
N GLU A 66 4.93 5.62 -15.93
CA GLU A 66 5.83 6.51 -16.67
C GLU A 66 7.10 5.75 -17.07
N VAL A 67 7.78 6.16 -18.14
CA VAL A 67 8.96 5.47 -18.68
C VAL A 67 10.22 5.78 -17.88
N SER A 68 10.46 7.06 -17.58
CA SER A 68 11.70 7.56 -16.99
C SER A 68 11.69 7.60 -15.45
N GLY A 69 10.63 7.15 -14.79
CA GLY A 69 10.51 7.17 -13.31
C GLY A 69 10.11 8.53 -12.71
N HIS A 70 9.69 9.50 -13.52
CA HIS A 70 9.23 10.82 -13.05
C HIS A 70 7.75 10.77 -12.68
N ARG A 71 7.45 10.64 -11.40
CA ARG A 71 6.07 10.46 -10.90
C ARG A 71 5.14 11.61 -11.27
N ASP A 72 5.64 12.84 -11.36
CA ASP A 72 4.89 14.04 -11.76
C ASP A 72 4.38 13.98 -13.21
N LYS A 73 5.01 13.17 -14.07
CA LYS A 73 4.62 12.94 -15.46
C LYS A 73 3.83 11.65 -15.66
N ALA A 74 3.57 10.91 -14.58
CA ALA A 74 2.93 9.62 -14.68
C ALA A 74 1.48 9.74 -15.16
N SER A 75 1.13 8.89 -16.13
CA SER A 75 -0.21 8.80 -16.67
C SER A 75 -0.98 7.65 -16.04
N LYS A 76 -2.31 7.76 -16.00
CA LYS A 76 -3.17 6.70 -15.45
C LYS A 76 -3.16 5.48 -16.38
N ALA A 77 -3.07 4.30 -15.79
CA ALA A 77 -3.37 3.04 -16.45
C ALA A 77 -4.46 2.28 -15.67
N ARG A 78 -5.41 1.68 -16.38
CA ARG A 78 -6.56 0.99 -15.78
C ARG A 78 -6.45 -0.52 -15.90
N LEU A 79 -6.77 -1.23 -14.83
CA LEU A 79 -6.74 -2.68 -14.78
C LEU A 79 -7.73 -3.27 -15.80
N ILE A 80 -7.25 -4.23 -16.58
CA ILE A 80 -8.08 -5.06 -17.46
C ILE A 80 -8.36 -6.38 -16.74
N SER A 81 -7.30 -7.13 -16.42
CA SER A 81 -7.37 -8.45 -15.81
C SER A 81 -6.05 -8.82 -15.14
N GLU A 82 -6.09 -9.88 -14.33
CA GLU A 82 -4.91 -10.68 -14.03
C GLU A 82 -4.43 -11.39 -15.30
N THR A 83 -3.13 -11.70 -15.37
CA THR A 83 -2.58 -12.54 -16.45
C THR A 83 -2.85 -14.02 -16.12
N PRO A 84 -3.22 -14.86 -17.10
CA PRO A 84 -3.41 -16.29 -16.88
C PRO A 84 -2.08 -17.02 -16.66
N GLN A 85 -0.98 -16.43 -17.12
CA GLN A 85 0.37 -16.97 -16.98
C GLN A 85 1.24 -16.03 -16.16
N THR A 86 2.17 -16.60 -15.39
CA THR A 86 3.19 -15.84 -14.66
C THR A 86 4.28 -15.36 -15.61
N ASP A 87 4.89 -14.22 -15.30
CA ASP A 87 6.07 -13.73 -16.00
C ASP A 87 7.23 -14.72 -15.82
N SER A 88 7.90 -15.09 -16.92
CA SER A 88 9.02 -16.04 -16.90
C SER A 88 10.32 -15.42 -16.39
N VAL A 89 10.39 -14.08 -16.31
CA VAL A 89 11.58 -13.32 -15.92
C VAL A 89 11.50 -12.87 -14.47
N LEU A 90 10.31 -12.53 -13.97
CA LEU A 90 10.11 -12.02 -12.61
C LEU A 90 9.15 -12.90 -11.81
N PRO A 91 9.56 -13.39 -10.62
CA PRO A 91 8.65 -14.10 -9.73
C PRO A 91 7.61 -13.14 -9.16
N GLY A 92 6.32 -13.46 -9.32
CA GLY A 92 5.21 -12.69 -8.75
C GLY A 92 3.95 -12.70 -9.60
N GLN A 93 2.90 -12.03 -9.11
CA GLN A 93 1.61 -11.95 -9.79
C GLN A 93 1.65 -10.85 -10.86
N SER A 94 1.21 -11.18 -12.07
CA SER A 94 1.16 -10.27 -13.20
C SER A 94 -0.26 -9.84 -13.55
N TYR A 95 -0.39 -8.62 -14.06
CA TYR A 95 -1.67 -8.00 -14.39
C TYR A 95 -1.57 -7.24 -15.71
N PHE A 96 -2.65 -7.26 -16.49
CA PHE A 96 -2.81 -6.45 -17.69
C PHE A 96 -3.50 -5.11 -17.37
N PHE A 97 -2.89 -4.02 -17.84
CA PHE A 97 -3.43 -2.67 -17.73
C PHE A 97 -3.53 -1.99 -19.10
N GLN A 98 -4.52 -1.14 -19.27
CA GLN A 98 -4.64 -0.22 -20.39
C GLN A 98 -4.02 1.13 -20.01
N GLY A 99 -2.90 1.47 -20.63
CA GLY A 99 -2.26 2.80 -20.54
C GLY A 99 -2.55 3.68 -21.75
N GLN A 100 -2.05 4.92 -21.72
CA GLN A 100 -2.12 5.85 -22.86
C GLN A 100 -0.91 5.63 -23.80
N GLY A 101 -1.17 5.35 -25.07
CA GLY A 101 -0.12 5.03 -26.06
C GLY A 101 0.64 6.24 -26.62
N ARG A 102 0.31 7.47 -26.17
CA ARG A 102 1.00 8.71 -26.58
C ARG A 102 2.46 8.73 -26.13
N PHE A 103 2.73 8.29 -24.89
CA PHE A 103 4.05 8.42 -24.25
C PHE A 103 4.75 7.08 -24.02
N ILE A 104 4.01 5.97 -24.07
CA ILE A 104 4.54 4.63 -23.85
C ILE A 104 4.30 3.82 -25.13
N LYS A 105 5.37 3.25 -25.68
CA LYS A 105 5.34 2.40 -26.87
C LYS A 105 5.60 0.93 -26.50
N PRO A 106 5.07 -0.03 -27.28
CA PRO A 106 5.39 -1.44 -27.08
C PRO A 106 6.90 -1.69 -27.02
N GLY A 107 7.33 -2.56 -26.10
CA GLY A 107 8.74 -2.87 -25.84
C GLY A 107 9.44 -1.94 -24.84
N MET A 108 8.84 -0.80 -24.48
CA MET A 108 9.40 0.07 -23.43
C MET A 108 9.17 -0.53 -22.04
N ARG A 109 10.16 -0.40 -21.17
CA ARG A 109 9.98 -0.63 -19.73
C ARG A 109 9.36 0.61 -19.09
N VAL A 110 8.52 0.39 -18.09
CA VAL A 110 7.85 1.45 -17.34
C VAL A 110 8.06 1.26 -15.84
N VAL A 111 8.00 2.35 -15.11
CA VAL A 111 7.87 2.36 -13.66
C VAL A 111 6.40 2.54 -13.34
N ALA A 112 5.87 1.66 -12.48
CA ALA A 112 4.50 1.69 -12.02
C ALA A 112 4.42 2.10 -10.55
N TRP A 113 3.62 3.12 -10.25
CA TRP A 113 3.22 3.46 -8.88
C TRP A 113 1.83 2.91 -8.62
N ILE A 114 1.77 1.92 -7.75
CA ILE A 114 0.53 1.27 -7.32
C ILE A 114 0.10 1.94 -6.01
N PRO A 115 -1.10 2.54 -5.94
CA PRO A 115 -1.61 3.06 -4.68
C PRO A 115 -1.80 1.91 -3.70
N GLU A 116 -0.99 1.85 -2.65
CA GLU A 116 -1.30 0.97 -1.53
C GLU A 116 -2.46 1.61 -0.77
N LYS A 117 -3.48 0.82 -0.42
CA LYS A 117 -4.41 1.22 0.64
C LYS A 117 -3.58 1.33 1.91
N LYS A 118 -3.12 2.53 2.25
CA LYS A 118 -2.85 2.83 3.65
C LYS A 118 -4.19 2.65 4.34
N GLN A 119 -4.33 1.55 5.08
CA GLN A 119 -5.45 1.39 5.98
C GLN A 119 -5.47 2.66 6.82
N LEU A 120 -6.59 3.37 6.83
CA LEU A 120 -6.77 4.52 7.71
C LEU A 120 -6.74 3.94 9.12
N VAL A 121 -5.56 3.97 9.74
CA VAL A 121 -5.37 3.55 11.11
C VAL A 121 -5.76 4.74 11.96
N SER A 122 -6.84 4.59 12.73
CA SER A 122 -7.17 5.53 13.78
C SER A 122 -6.23 5.32 14.96
N GLY A 123 -5.89 6.40 15.65
CA GLY A 123 -5.00 6.37 16.79
C GLY A 123 -4.82 7.78 17.34
N VAL A 124 -3.96 7.90 18.35
CA VAL A 124 -3.66 9.19 18.99
C VAL A 124 -2.26 9.66 18.63
N MET A 125 -2.08 10.98 18.57
CA MET A 125 -0.77 11.60 18.45
C MET A 125 -0.25 11.94 19.84
N ILE A 126 0.88 11.36 20.21
CA ILE A 126 1.61 11.63 21.45
C ILE A 126 2.71 12.66 21.14
N PRO A 127 2.65 13.87 21.71
CA PRO A 127 3.68 14.89 21.50
C PRO A 127 5.04 14.44 22.02
N LYS A 128 6.14 14.86 21.36
CA LYS A 128 7.51 14.52 21.81
C LYS A 128 7.78 14.90 23.27
N SER A 129 7.19 16.00 23.74
CA SER A 129 7.39 16.50 25.10
C SER A 129 6.72 15.64 26.19
N ALA A 130 5.77 14.77 25.82
CA ALA A 130 5.12 13.86 26.76
C ALA A 130 5.91 12.57 27.03
N VAL A 131 6.95 12.33 26.23
CA VAL A 131 7.67 11.06 26.21
C VAL A 131 8.82 11.03 27.20
N VAL A 132 8.92 9.91 27.91
CA VAL A 132 10.04 9.56 28.78
C VAL A 132 10.65 8.25 28.30
N TRP A 133 11.95 8.27 28.03
CA TRP A 133 12.72 7.07 27.73
C TRP A 133 13.24 6.42 29.00
N LEU A 134 12.97 5.14 29.18
CA LEU A 134 13.53 4.37 30.28
C LEU A 134 13.77 2.92 29.82
N LEU A 135 14.97 2.40 30.07
CA LEU A 135 15.35 1.02 29.72
C LEU A 135 15.04 0.69 28.25
N ASP A 136 15.35 1.62 27.34
CA ASP A 136 15.10 1.52 25.89
C ASP A 136 13.62 1.40 25.49
N GLN A 137 12.72 1.73 26.41
CA GLN A 137 11.28 1.74 26.19
C GLN A 137 10.72 3.15 26.29
N LEU A 138 9.62 3.37 25.56
CA LEU A 138 8.97 4.66 25.44
C LEU A 138 7.74 4.71 26.36
N PHE A 139 7.75 5.62 27.32
CA PHE A 139 6.66 5.78 28.28
C PHE A 139 6.04 7.17 28.23
N VAL A 140 4.78 7.26 28.64
CA VAL A 140 4.08 8.53 28.92
C VAL A 140 3.41 8.44 30.28
N TYR A 141 3.29 9.58 30.97
CA TYR A 141 2.48 9.67 32.18
C TYR A 141 1.08 10.17 31.82
N VAL A 142 0.07 9.33 32.08
CA VAL A 142 -1.36 9.64 31.88
C VAL A 142 -1.94 10.07 33.22
N LYS A 143 -2.70 11.16 33.22
CA LYS A 143 -3.42 11.64 34.40
C LYS A 143 -4.69 10.81 34.58
N THR A 144 -4.75 10.08 35.69
CA THR A 144 -5.88 9.18 36.03
C THR A 144 -6.85 9.78 37.04
N ASP A 145 -6.40 10.77 37.81
CA ASP A 145 -7.21 11.58 38.71
C ASP A 145 -6.55 12.98 38.85
N LYS A 146 -7.18 13.90 39.59
CA LYS A 146 -6.76 15.29 39.80
C LYS A 146 -5.26 15.43 40.07
N ASN A 147 -4.69 14.57 40.91
CA ASN A 147 -3.27 14.58 41.30
C ASN A 147 -2.60 13.21 41.16
N THR A 148 -3.18 12.29 40.37
CA THR A 148 -2.68 10.93 40.22
C THR A 148 -2.28 10.69 38.76
N PHE A 149 -1.10 10.12 38.58
CA PHE A 149 -0.53 9.84 37.27
C PHE A 149 -0.04 8.40 37.22
N SER A 150 -0.34 7.71 36.13
CA SER A 150 0.16 6.36 35.85
C SER A 150 1.09 6.40 34.65
N ARG A 151 2.19 5.65 34.74
CA ARG A 151 3.11 5.49 33.62
C ARG A 151 2.60 4.39 32.69
N HIS A 152 2.38 4.72 31.43
CA HIS A 152 1.91 3.81 30.40
C HIS A 152 3.00 3.59 29.35
N LEU A 153 3.21 2.33 28.96
CA LEU A 153 4.13 1.95 27.89
C LEU A 153 3.50 2.26 26.53
N VAL A 154 4.25 2.91 25.65
CA VAL A 154 3.90 3.06 24.24
C VAL A 154 4.63 1.97 23.46
N SER A 155 3.96 0.84 23.26
CA SER A 155 4.56 -0.38 22.69
C SER A 155 4.55 -0.42 21.17
N ASP A 156 3.46 0.02 20.54
CA ASP A 156 3.30 0.06 19.08
C ASP A 156 3.09 1.50 18.62
N TYR A 157 4.14 2.07 18.02
CA TYR A 157 4.12 3.45 17.56
C TYR A 157 4.87 3.67 16.25
N THR A 158 4.45 4.70 15.53
CA THR A 158 5.16 5.24 14.37
C THR A 158 5.72 6.62 14.70
N VAL A 159 6.99 6.86 14.41
CA VAL A 159 7.62 8.18 14.58
C VAL A 159 7.14 9.12 13.47
N THR A 160 6.78 10.35 13.84
CA THR A 160 6.29 11.41 12.95
C THR A 160 7.06 12.72 13.18
N SER A 161 6.82 13.75 12.35
CA SER A 161 7.41 15.08 12.57
C SER A 161 7.00 15.68 13.92
N GLU A 162 5.74 15.48 14.31
CA GLU A 162 5.11 16.08 15.50
C GLU A 162 5.32 15.26 16.79
N GLY A 163 5.69 13.98 16.67
CA GLY A 163 5.78 13.07 17.82
C GLY A 163 5.63 11.61 17.44
N TYR A 164 4.86 10.88 18.23
CA TYR A 164 4.67 9.45 18.09
C TYR A 164 3.19 9.15 17.87
N PHE A 165 2.87 8.46 16.79
CA PHE A 165 1.51 7.99 16.52
C PHE A 165 1.33 6.61 17.15
N ALA A 166 0.40 6.48 18.09
CA ALA A 166 0.03 5.20 18.71
C ALA A 166 -1.34 4.77 18.19
N ALA A 167 -1.38 3.62 17.51
CA ALA A 167 -2.63 3.07 16.97
C ALA A 167 -3.49 2.40 18.06
N THR A 168 -2.86 1.96 19.15
CA THR A 168 -3.50 1.25 20.26
C THR A 168 -2.86 1.65 21.59
N GLY A 169 -3.51 1.28 22.71
CA GLY A 169 -2.99 1.50 24.07
C GLY A 169 -3.31 2.86 24.68
N PHE A 170 -3.95 3.74 23.92
CA PHE A 170 -4.36 5.08 24.35
C PHE A 170 -5.68 5.47 23.70
N ASP A 171 -6.50 6.19 24.46
CA ASP A 171 -7.80 6.68 24.01
C ASP A 171 -7.77 8.19 23.75
N ALA A 172 -8.59 8.63 22.79
CA ALA A 172 -8.76 10.05 22.54
C ALA A 172 -9.38 10.74 23.76
N GLY A 173 -8.72 11.78 24.25
CA GLY A 173 -9.16 12.55 25.43
C GLY A 173 -8.38 12.24 26.71
N GLU A 174 -7.50 11.23 26.71
CA GLU A 174 -6.56 11.02 27.80
C GLU A 174 -5.60 12.21 27.94
N GLU A 175 -5.48 12.74 29.15
CA GLU A 175 -4.56 13.83 29.46
C GLU A 175 -3.17 13.29 29.75
N VAL A 176 -2.20 13.61 28.90
CA VAL A 176 -0.79 13.24 29.09
C VAL A 176 0.04 14.40 29.63
N VAL A 177 1.02 14.09 30.47
CA VAL A 177 1.94 15.08 31.04
C VAL A 177 2.99 15.47 30.00
N THR A 178 2.96 16.71 29.53
CA THR A 178 3.89 17.26 28.53
C THR A 178 5.02 18.10 29.13
N ALA A 179 4.97 18.37 30.44
CA ALA A 179 5.99 19.08 31.18
C ALA A 179 6.13 18.45 32.58
N GLY A 180 7.36 18.21 33.03
CA GLY A 180 7.62 17.61 34.34
C GLY A 180 7.49 16.08 34.40
N ALA A 181 7.39 15.39 33.27
CA ALA A 181 7.33 13.92 33.22
C ALA A 181 8.56 13.25 33.86
N GLN A 182 9.74 13.88 33.76
CA GLN A 182 10.95 13.41 34.44
C GLN A 182 10.86 13.50 35.98
N MET A 183 10.17 14.52 36.50
CA MET A 183 9.97 14.67 37.94
C MET A 183 9.07 13.56 38.48
N LEU A 184 8.01 13.19 37.74
CA LEU A 184 7.15 12.05 38.10
C LEU A 184 7.92 10.73 38.14
N LEU A 185 8.85 10.52 37.20
CA LEU A 185 9.72 9.35 37.21
C LEU A 185 10.63 9.31 38.45
N SER A 186 11.22 10.44 38.83
CA SER A 186 12.04 10.53 40.04
C SER A 186 11.24 10.25 41.32
N GLU A 187 10.01 10.77 41.42
CA GLU A 187 9.12 10.51 42.55
C GLU A 187 8.68 9.04 42.63
N GLU A 188 8.40 8.40 41.49
CA GLU A 188 8.08 6.97 41.41
C GLU A 188 9.25 6.10 41.90
N GLN A 189 10.47 6.41 41.45
CA GLN A 189 11.69 5.70 41.87
C GLN A 189 11.95 5.86 43.37
N ARG A 190 11.81 7.08 43.90
CA ARG A 190 12.01 7.34 45.34
C ARG A 190 11.08 6.50 46.21
N ARG A 191 9.81 6.30 45.79
CA ARG A 191 8.84 5.48 46.53
C ARG A 191 9.14 3.98 46.51
N GLN A 192 10.03 3.52 45.62
CA GLN A 192 10.40 2.11 45.49
C GLN A 192 11.63 1.72 46.32
N ILE A 193 12.30 2.69 46.95
CA ILE A 193 13.42 2.44 47.87
C ILE A 193 12.82 2.09 49.23
N PRO A 194 13.04 0.88 49.78
CA PRO A 194 12.59 0.54 51.13
C PRO A 194 13.21 1.49 52.15
N ASP A 195 12.46 1.88 53.19
CA ASP A 195 13.04 2.53 54.35
C ASP A 195 13.99 1.51 55.01
N GLU A 196 15.29 1.81 55.02
CA GLU A 196 16.29 1.10 55.82
C GLU A 196 16.14 1.55 57.28
N ASP A 197 15.07 1.12 57.96
CA ASP A 197 14.95 1.17 59.42
C ASP A 197 14.05 0.02 59.91
N ASP A 198 14.67 -1.15 60.08
CA ASP A 198 14.42 -2.13 61.16
C ASP A 198 15.64 -3.06 61.35
#